data_AF-A0A353VQF4-F1
#
_entry.id   AF-A0A353VQF4-F1
#
_cell.length_a   1.000
_cell.length_b   1.000
_cell.length_c   1.000
_cell.angle_alpha   90.00
_cell.angle_beta   90.00
_cell.angle_gamma   90.00
#
_symmetry.space_group_name_H-M   'P 1'
#
loop_
_entity.id
_entity.type
_entity.pdbx_description
1 polymer ?
#
loop_
_entity_poly.entity_id
_entity_poly.type
_entity_poly.pdbx_seq_one_letter_code
_entity_poly.pdbx_strand_id
1 'polypeptide(L)'
;FETSHGYMFNEHHYIGAGVGGFFIPTDNLPRFGQVFADYRAYLSDRSSTMVAGVKAGFCHAFKTGSGDHNGYSFMNAATVEPSLGWIWGGRKGKGFGISLGAQVFIHKDDVAALPKLNLFYEF
;
A
#
# COMPACT_ATOMS: atom_id res chain seq x y z
N PHE A 1 -6.40 -5.72 2.67
CA PHE A 1 -7.42 -4.70 2.36
C PHE A 1 -6.92 -3.36 2.86
N GLU A 2 -7.03 -2.32 2.06
CA GLU A 2 -6.52 -0.99 2.40
C GLU A 2 -7.56 0.07 2.03
N THR A 3 -7.55 1.19 2.74
CA THR A 3 -8.35 2.36 2.39
C THR A 3 -7.48 3.59 2.55
N SER A 4 -7.47 4.44 1.52
CA SER A 4 -6.72 5.68 1.46
C SER A 4 -7.66 6.83 1.15
N HIS A 5 -7.45 7.96 1.81
CA HIS A 5 -8.08 9.23 1.47
C HIS A 5 -6.99 10.25 1.19
N GLY A 6 -7.21 11.10 0.20
CA GLY A 6 -6.18 12.01 -0.24
C GLY A 6 -6.74 13.12 -1.10
N TYR A 7 -5.82 13.96 -1.55
CA TYR A 7 -6.10 15.15 -2.32
C TYR A 7 -5.24 15.17 -3.58
N MET A 8 -5.88 15.52 -4.69
CA MET A 8 -5.23 15.77 -5.96
C MET A 8 -4.77 17.24 -5.99
N PHE A 9 -3.47 17.48 -5.82
CA PHE A 9 -2.95 18.85 -5.72
C PHE A 9 -2.62 19.48 -7.08
N ASN A 10 -2.52 18.65 -8.13
CA ASN A 10 -2.59 19.09 -9.51
C ASN A 10 -3.09 17.94 -10.40
N GLU A 11 -3.23 18.17 -11.70
CA GLU A 11 -3.79 17.19 -12.65
C GLU A 11 -2.97 15.90 -12.80
N HIS A 12 -1.73 15.88 -12.31
CA HIS A 12 -0.81 14.76 -12.47
C HIS A 12 -0.41 14.10 -11.16
N HIS A 13 -0.80 14.63 -10.01
CA HIS A 13 -0.24 14.20 -8.75
C HIS A 13 -1.30 14.15 -7.64
N TYR A 14 -1.38 12.98 -7.02
CA TYR A 14 -2.22 12.68 -5.88
C TYR A 14 -1.35 12.38 -4.66
N ILE A 15 -1.76 12.90 -3.50
CA ILE A 15 -1.18 12.53 -2.21
C ILE A 15 -2.31 12.14 -1.25
N GLY A 16 -2.17 11.01 -0.59
CA GLY A 16 -3.13 10.50 0.36
C GLY A 16 -2.47 9.85 1.57
N ALA A 17 -3.29 9.53 2.54
CA ALA A 17 -2.93 8.70 3.66
C ALA A 17 -4.02 7.67 3.91
N GLY A 18 -3.61 6.50 4.38
CA GLY A 18 -4.48 5.36 4.51
C GLY A 18 -4.13 4.45 5.66
N VAL A 19 -5.07 3.58 5.95
CA VAL A 19 -4.93 2.46 6.88
C VAL A 19 -5.30 1.19 6.16
N GLY A 20 -4.65 0.10 6.53
CA GLY A 20 -4.85 -1.18 5.89
C GLY A 20 -4.52 -2.33 6.81
N GLY A 21 -4.85 -3.53 6.34
CA GLY A 21 -4.40 -4.76 6.97
C GLY A 21 -4.12 -5.84 5.94
N PHE A 22 -3.16 -6.68 6.27
CA PHE A 22 -2.77 -7.83 5.48
C PHE A 22 -2.51 -9.04 6.37
N PHE A 23 -2.61 -10.22 5.79
CA PHE A 23 -2.19 -11.47 6.41
C PHE A 23 -1.24 -12.16 5.45
N ILE A 24 -0.23 -12.82 5.99
CA ILE A 24 0.66 -13.65 5.20
C ILE A 24 0.11 -15.08 5.33
N PRO A 25 -0.19 -15.79 4.23
CA PRO A 25 -0.85 -17.09 4.25
C PRO A 25 0.15 -18.20 4.63
N THR A 26 0.65 -18.12 5.85
CA THR A 26 1.46 -19.13 6.53
C THR A 26 0.84 -19.33 7.90
N ASP A 27 0.73 -20.58 8.34
CA ASP A 27 -0.15 -21.00 9.45
C ASP A 27 0.11 -20.31 10.81
N ASN A 28 1.23 -19.59 10.95
CA ASN A 28 1.67 -19.01 12.22
C ASN A 28 1.92 -17.49 12.18
N LEU A 29 1.57 -16.76 11.11
CA LEU A 29 1.80 -15.31 11.09
C LEU A 29 0.59 -14.51 11.61
N PRO A 30 0.81 -13.48 12.45
CA PRO A 30 -0.27 -12.63 12.93
C PRO A 30 -0.89 -11.85 11.78
N ARG A 31 -2.08 -11.32 12.01
CA ARG A 31 -2.65 -10.29 11.12
C ARG A 31 -1.87 -9.00 11.36
N PHE A 32 -1.56 -8.28 10.29
CA PHE A 32 -0.84 -7.02 10.37
C PHE A 32 -1.79 -5.87 10.07
N GLY A 33 -1.71 -4.81 10.86
CA GLY A 33 -2.23 -3.49 10.54
C GLY A 33 -1.13 -2.64 9.93
N GLN A 34 -1.51 -1.69 9.09
CA GLN A 34 -0.58 -0.79 8.41
C GLN A 34 -1.20 0.61 8.34
N VAL A 35 -0.37 1.62 8.56
CA VAL A 35 -0.66 3.01 8.22
C VAL A 35 0.34 3.45 7.16
N PHE A 36 -0.10 4.26 6.19
CA PHE A 36 0.74 4.65 5.07
C PHE A 36 0.36 6.01 4.50
N ALA A 37 1.35 6.70 3.94
CA ALA A 37 1.15 7.73 2.93
C ALA A 37 1.16 7.07 1.55
N ASP A 38 0.33 7.57 0.63
CA ASP A 38 0.19 7.12 -0.75
C ASP A 38 0.45 8.29 -1.68
N TYR A 39 1.39 8.16 -2.60
CA TYR A 39 1.64 9.12 -3.64
C TYR A 39 1.48 8.47 -5.00
N ARG A 40 0.80 9.17 -5.91
CA ARG A 40 0.56 8.69 -7.27
C ARG A 40 0.81 9.80 -8.28
N ALA A 41 1.50 9.45 -9.36
CA ALA A 41 1.77 10.28 -10.51
C ALA A 41 1.07 9.71 -11.76
N TYR A 42 0.26 10.53 -12.42
CA TYR A 42 -0.48 10.15 -13.62
C TYR A 42 0.33 10.54 -14.85
N LEU A 43 0.70 9.56 -15.68
CA LEU A 43 1.64 9.79 -16.79
C LEU A 43 1.01 10.46 -18.02
N SER A 44 -0.30 10.65 -18.01
CA SER A 44 -1.05 11.30 -19.07
C SER A 44 -2.36 11.84 -18.56
N ASP A 45 -2.83 12.88 -19.24
CA ASP A 45 -4.10 13.58 -19.04
C ASP A 45 -5.35 12.80 -19.52
N ARG A 46 -5.19 11.53 -19.89
CA ARG A 46 -6.31 10.73 -20.39
C ARG A 46 -7.14 10.18 -19.24
N SER A 47 -8.44 9.98 -19.48
CA SER A 47 -9.33 9.32 -18.53
C SER A 47 -8.88 7.89 -18.20
N SER A 48 -8.17 7.25 -19.13
CA SER A 48 -7.55 5.94 -18.99
C SER A 48 -6.05 6.15 -19.12
N THR A 49 -5.31 5.98 -18.02
CA THR A 49 -3.90 6.38 -17.96
C THR A 49 -3.09 5.48 -17.05
N MET A 50 -1.78 5.43 -17.34
CA MET A 50 -0.82 4.82 -16.44
C MET A 50 -0.62 5.68 -15.19
N VAL A 51 -0.41 4.99 -14.07
CA VAL A 51 -0.11 5.60 -12.79
C VAL A 51 1.15 4.97 -12.22
N ALA A 52 2.11 5.81 -11.83
CA ALA A 52 3.24 5.40 -11.03
C ALA A 52 2.99 5.80 -9.58
N GLY A 53 3.06 4.85 -8.67
CA GLY A 53 2.74 5.05 -7.26
C GLY A 53 3.86 4.64 -6.33
N VAL A 54 3.93 5.29 -5.19
CA VAL A 54 4.71 4.82 -4.04
C VAL A 54 3.88 4.99 -2.78
N LYS A 55 3.78 3.93 -1.98
CA LYS A 55 3.31 4.05 -0.59
C LYS A 55 4.49 3.94 0.35
N ALA A 56 4.49 4.71 1.41
CA ALA A 56 5.46 4.61 2.49
C ALA A 56 4.73 4.62 3.83
N GLY A 57 5.10 3.73 4.73
CA GLY A 57 4.33 3.53 5.93
C GLY A 57 5.02 2.68 6.98
N PHE A 58 4.20 2.17 7.88
CA PHE A 58 4.62 1.34 8.99
C PHE A 58 3.57 0.28 9.24
N CYS A 59 4.00 -0.95 9.52
CA CYS A 59 3.11 -2.05 9.87
C CYS A 59 3.33 -2.54 11.30
N HIS A 60 2.24 -2.97 11.94
CA HIS A 60 2.23 -3.51 13.29
C HIS A 60 1.46 -4.83 13.32
N ALA A 61 1.98 -5.83 14.04
CA ALA A 61 1.31 -7.10 14.21
C ALA A 61 0.22 -6.99 15.28
N PHE A 62 -1.01 -7.42 14.98
CA PHE A 62 -2.06 -7.58 15.99
C PHE A 62 -1.82 -8.87 16.79
N LYS A 63 -1.90 -8.81 18.13
CA LYS A 63 -1.79 -9.99 19.00
C LYS A 63 -2.88 -11.01 18.66
N THR A 64 -2.49 -12.26 18.37
CA THR A 64 -3.37 -13.44 18.43
C THR A 64 -3.20 -14.10 19.79
N GLY A 65 -4.30 -14.59 20.38
CA GLY A 65 -4.47 -14.87 21.82
C GLY A 65 -3.70 -16.05 22.42
N SER A 66 -2.53 -16.42 21.91
CA SER A 66 -1.69 -17.48 22.48
C SER A 66 -0.21 -17.14 22.33
N GLY A 67 0.40 -16.63 23.40
CA GLY A 67 1.85 -16.48 23.52
C GLY A 67 2.41 -15.19 22.94
N ASP A 68 3.43 -14.66 23.61
CA ASP A 68 4.23 -13.56 23.09
C ASP A 68 4.93 -14.00 21.80
N HIS A 69 4.38 -13.56 20.67
CA HIS A 69 5.02 -13.63 19.36
C HIS A 69 6.12 -12.55 19.23
N ASN A 70 6.93 -12.37 20.27
CA ASN A 70 8.15 -11.56 20.25
C ASN A 70 9.20 -12.32 19.41
N GLY A 71 9.12 -12.20 18.09
CA GLY A 71 10.07 -12.88 17.21
C GLY A 71 9.86 -12.72 15.70
N TYR A 72 8.75 -12.15 15.24
CA TYR A 72 8.56 -11.95 13.81
C TYR A 72 9.31 -10.70 13.33
N SER A 73 10.28 -10.93 12.44
CA SER A 73 11.07 -9.92 11.73
C SER A 73 10.27 -8.70 11.25
N PHE A 74 9.03 -8.90 10.78
CA PHE A 74 8.18 -7.84 10.23
C PHE A 74 7.38 -7.04 11.25
N MET A 75 7.45 -7.39 12.54
CA MET A 75 6.73 -6.70 13.59
C MET A 75 7.35 -5.31 13.80
N ASN A 76 6.60 -4.25 13.50
CA ASN A 76 7.09 -2.85 13.52
C ASN A 76 8.04 -2.49 12.37
N ALA A 77 7.88 -3.10 11.21
CA ALA A 77 8.68 -2.75 10.03
C ALA A 77 8.20 -1.43 9.41
N ALA A 78 9.16 -0.62 8.95
CA ALA A 78 8.87 0.42 7.97
C ALA A 78 8.55 -0.25 6.64
N THR A 79 7.60 0.29 5.90
CA THR A 79 7.17 -0.26 4.62
C THR A 79 7.33 0.76 3.50
N VAL A 80 7.77 0.30 2.34
CA VAL A 80 7.76 1.07 1.10
C VAL A 80 7.22 0.18 -0.02
N GLU A 81 6.32 0.70 -0.82
CA GLU A 81 5.63 -0.03 -1.88
C GLU A 81 5.62 0.79 -3.17
N PRO A 82 6.68 0.70 -3.99
CA PRO A 82 6.61 1.18 -5.36
C PRO A 82 5.63 0.32 -6.16
N SER A 83 4.90 0.97 -7.07
CA SER A 83 3.90 0.32 -7.90
C SER A 83 3.77 1.01 -9.26
N LEU A 84 3.43 0.23 -10.27
CA LEU A 84 2.99 0.69 -11.57
C LEU A 84 1.61 0.12 -11.85
N GLY A 85 0.72 0.95 -12.33
CA GLY A 85 -0.65 0.57 -12.54
C GLY A 85 -1.32 1.31 -13.67
N TRP A 86 -2.59 0.98 -13.83
CA TRP A 86 -3.49 1.62 -14.77
C TRP A 86 -4.76 2.03 -14.03
N ILE A 87 -5.23 3.23 -14.31
CA ILE A 87 -6.49 3.75 -13.76
C ILE A 87 -7.45 4.12 -14.88
N TRP A 88 -8.72 3.84 -14.66
CA TRP A 88 -9.84 4.24 -15.51
C TRP A 88 -10.75 5.22 -14.74
N GLY A 89 -10.95 6.40 -15.28
CA GLY A 89 -11.86 7.43 -14.78
C GLY A 89 -11.27 8.49 -13.84
N GLY A 90 -10.06 8.30 -13.30
CA GLY A 90 -9.56 9.06 -12.14
C GLY A 90 -9.23 10.55 -12.30
N ARG A 91 -9.32 11.14 -13.50
CA ARG A 91 -8.88 12.54 -13.71
C ARG A 91 -9.83 13.60 -13.13
N LYS A 92 -11.13 13.30 -12.96
CA LYS A 92 -12.17 14.28 -12.56
C LYS A 92 -13.12 13.76 -11.48
N GLY A 93 -12.68 12.78 -10.72
CA GLY A 93 -13.47 12.16 -9.67
C GLY A 93 -13.23 10.66 -9.64
N LYS A 94 -14.32 9.93 -9.45
CA LYS A 94 -14.30 8.52 -9.13
C LYS A 94 -13.64 7.64 -10.20
N GLY A 95 -12.60 6.90 -9.83
CA GLY A 95 -11.85 6.05 -10.76
C GLY A 95 -11.45 4.72 -10.16
N PHE A 96 -11.53 3.64 -10.94
CA PHE A 96 -11.05 2.31 -10.55
C PHE A 96 -9.66 2.09 -11.15
N GLY A 97 -8.77 1.46 -10.41
CA GLY A 97 -7.42 1.16 -10.88
C GLY A 97 -6.89 -0.17 -10.37
N ILE A 98 -5.93 -0.68 -11.12
CA ILE A 98 -5.14 -1.87 -10.81
C ILE A 98 -3.67 -1.49 -10.83
N SER A 99 -2.90 -1.94 -9.85
CA SER A 99 -1.45 -1.75 -9.85
C SER A 99 -0.73 -3.00 -9.41
N LEU A 100 0.40 -3.26 -10.02
CA LEU A 100 1.36 -4.24 -9.55
C LEU A 100 2.54 -3.51 -8.90
N GLY A 101 2.90 -3.94 -7.70
CA GLY A 101 4.01 -3.37 -6.96
C GLY A 101 4.75 -4.43 -6.15
N ALA A 102 5.70 -3.96 -5.35
CA ALA A 102 6.42 -4.79 -4.40
C ALA A 102 6.35 -4.11 -3.04
N GLN A 103 5.71 -4.75 -2.06
CA GLN A 103 5.74 -4.27 -0.68
C GLN A 103 7.06 -4.70 -0.03
N VAL A 104 7.91 -3.72 0.23
CA VAL A 104 9.20 -3.89 0.89
C VAL A 104 9.03 -3.62 2.38
N PHE A 105 9.46 -4.56 3.21
CA PHE A 105 9.50 -4.47 4.66
C PHE A 105 10.94 -4.27 5.09
N ILE A 106 11.21 -3.17 5.78
CA ILE A 106 12.54 -2.81 6.29
C ILE A 106 12.49 -2.96 7.81
N HIS A 107 13.28 -3.89 8.34
CA HIS A 107 13.37 -4.13 9.78
C HIS A 107 14.80 -4.44 10.19
N LYS A 108 15.33 -3.71 11.18
CA LYS A 108 16.69 -3.87 11.71
C LYS A 108 17.75 -4.12 10.62
N ASP A 109 18.14 -5.38 10.41
CA ASP A 109 19.25 -5.78 9.55
C ASP A 109 18.81 -6.55 8.29
N ASP A 110 17.52 -6.59 7.98
CA ASP A 110 16.99 -7.41 6.89
C ASP A 110 15.84 -6.72 6.13
N VAL A 111 15.67 -7.14 4.88
CA VAL A 111 14.74 -6.57 3.92
C VAL A 111 14.03 -7.70 3.21
N ALA A 112 12.71 -7.76 3.36
CA ALA A 112 11.87 -8.66 2.57
C ALA A 112 11.04 -7.86 1.58
N ALA A 113 10.86 -8.40 0.38
CA ALA A 113 9.97 -7.85 -0.63
C ALA A 113 8.93 -8.89 -1.02
N LEU A 114 7.66 -8.49 -1.02
CA LEU A 114 6.55 -9.31 -1.49
C LEU A 114 5.87 -8.64 -2.68
N PRO A 115 5.67 -9.35 -3.81
CA PRO A 115 4.88 -8.81 -4.89
C PRO A 115 3.44 -8.59 -4.41
N LYS A 116 2.84 -7.48 -4.82
CA LYS A 116 1.49 -7.10 -4.40
C LYS A 116 0.69 -6.59 -5.58
N LEU A 117 -0.50 -7.16 -5.72
CA LEU A 117 -1.52 -6.68 -6.63
C LEU A 117 -2.51 -5.81 -5.82
N ASN A 118 -2.68 -4.56 -6.21
CA ASN A 118 -3.68 -3.69 -5.63
C ASN A 118 -4.81 -3.46 -6.62
N LEU A 119 -6.03 -3.56 -6.11
CA LEU A 119 -7.22 -2.99 -6.73
C LEU A 119 -7.61 -1.78 -5.87
N PHE A 120 -7.76 -0.62 -6.49
CA PHE A 120 -8.03 0.61 -5.77
C PHE A 120 -9.12 1.42 -6.45
N TYR A 121 -9.74 2.29 -5.65
CA TYR A 121 -10.72 3.25 -6.11
C TYR A 121 -10.35 4.62 -5.57
N GLU A 122 -10.39 5.63 -6.44
CA GLU A 122 -10.22 7.04 -6.09
C GLU A 122 -11.60 7.69 -6.05
N PHE A 123 -11.85 8.59 -5.09
CA PHE A 123 -13.16 9.21 -4.84
C PHE A 123 -13.20 10.67 -5.26
#